data_AF-A0A954CL95-F1
#
_entry.id   AF-A0A954CL95-F1
#
_cell.length_a   1.000
_cell.length_b   1.000
_cell.length_c   1.000
_cell.angle_alpha   90.00
_cell.angle_beta   90.00
_cell.angle_gamma   90.00
#
_symmetry.space_group_name_H-M   'P 1'
#
loop_
_entity.id
_entity.type
_entity.pdbx_description
1 polymer ?
#
loop_
_entity_poly.entity_id
_entity_poly.type
_entity_poly.pdbx_seq_one_letter_code
_entity_poly.pdbx_strand_id
1 'polypeptide(L)'
;KARAAAAEAERARLREEEAKAKAKAAAENPAEVKKDDEGENGNTTVTEEGPVSLQETKPKRTLPPLQVFPASPELESQFAIMLHEVMQQTLAAEGFEAASFGYEGKRFKAVGADTQGLRLKRGDNEELLPWEQVSPSLLAAVLKSIKLSEGPPQIALAVIACNAKDFEIAGQALATLIKTSPELRSEAEIYFAFKQDRDLPAEGLLVFKNALMFPADKANYERLERIKDALDELKKNLKSTTATMEKKREPLLDELLGLGEEARKPTVDILIEAREDAIKRAEKTTGAAKDTKALDELKRELIKRRKHALELIFDEQKWPYPYGPNNGEVTAEVLKRVEAVREIWENPASYKGKSSRKAEDWFELIRLIGEYLPKFDPAGEWHDNEMEKDLEYLNSISNKSLNIQNHAIDGQEKTFIINAKKITDWNDETEAKFKGDAKAPDAEAWEQLRITNDYRVMMGRLPMKMNFKLFWAAKHHSQWCVQSNGGQITHDSPGGPRGNNVPERCAHEGYTSGTGENIHMNGAGPSALSSHLAWLTSSGHHRNILNDRWTVMGNGKFGTIWTQNFGNAAEDKQNTESRGGS
;
A
#
# COMPACT_ATOMS: atom_id res chain seq x y z
N LYS A 1 -24.76 19.81 -16.29
CA LYS A 1 -25.43 19.24 -17.48
C LYS A 1 -25.39 20.20 -18.67
N ALA A 2 -26.03 21.39 -18.63
CA ALA A 2 -25.97 22.36 -19.73
C ALA A 2 -24.54 22.82 -20.10
N ARG A 3 -23.67 23.03 -19.10
CA ARG A 3 -22.25 23.39 -19.32
C ARG A 3 -21.40 22.25 -19.89
N ALA A 4 -21.73 20.99 -19.56
CA ALA A 4 -21.04 19.83 -20.11
C ALA A 4 -21.38 19.64 -21.60
N ALA A 5 -22.63 19.85 -21.97
CA ALA A 5 -23.08 19.80 -23.37
C ALA A 5 -22.44 20.90 -24.24
N ALA A 6 -22.23 22.11 -23.69
CA ALA A 6 -21.56 23.19 -24.41
C ALA A 6 -20.06 22.90 -24.65
N ALA A 7 -19.37 22.32 -23.66
CA ALA A 7 -17.99 21.90 -23.80
C ALA A 7 -17.83 20.75 -24.82
N GLU A 8 -18.78 19.83 -24.86
CA GLU A 8 -18.80 18.71 -25.80
C GLU A 8 -19.02 19.17 -27.25
N ALA A 9 -19.91 20.14 -27.46
CA ALA A 9 -20.16 20.72 -28.79
C ALA A 9 -18.92 21.45 -29.36
N GLU A 10 -18.20 22.20 -28.52
CA GLU A 10 -16.98 22.90 -28.97
C GLU A 10 -15.83 21.91 -29.24
N ARG A 11 -15.72 20.84 -28.45
CA ARG A 11 -14.75 19.74 -28.70
C ARG A 11 -15.03 19.02 -30.02
N ALA A 12 -16.30 18.82 -30.39
CA ALA A 12 -16.68 18.21 -31.66
C ALA A 12 -16.27 19.06 -32.87
N ARG A 13 -16.43 20.39 -32.77
CA ARG A 13 -16.01 21.34 -33.81
C ARG A 13 -14.51 21.29 -34.06
N LEU A 14 -13.71 21.25 -33.00
CA LEU A 14 -12.24 21.20 -33.10
C LEU A 14 -11.72 19.87 -33.67
N ARG A 15 -12.38 18.74 -33.38
CA ARG A 15 -12.04 17.44 -33.98
C ARG A 15 -12.22 17.44 -35.50
N GLU A 16 -13.21 18.17 -36.01
CA GLU A 16 -13.45 18.30 -37.46
C GLU A 16 -12.36 19.15 -38.15
N GLU A 17 -11.91 20.22 -37.50
CA GLU A 17 -10.80 21.05 -38.00
C GLU A 17 -9.46 20.30 -37.99
N GLU A 18 -9.20 19.51 -36.94
CA GLU A 18 -8.00 18.68 -36.84
C GLU A 18 -7.97 17.55 -37.88
N ALA A 19 -9.12 16.94 -38.18
CA ALA A 19 -9.25 15.94 -39.23
C ALA A 19 -8.93 16.51 -40.62
N LYS A 20 -9.36 17.74 -40.91
CA LYS A 20 -9.04 18.46 -42.15
C LYS A 20 -7.55 18.79 -42.25
N ALA A 21 -6.90 19.14 -41.13
CA ALA A 21 -5.46 19.38 -41.09
C ALA A 21 -4.63 18.10 -41.30
N LYS A 22 -5.05 16.97 -40.72
CA LYS A 22 -4.38 15.66 -40.90
C LYS A 22 -4.51 15.12 -42.33
N ALA A 23 -5.64 15.33 -42.99
CA ALA A 23 -5.83 14.97 -44.40
C ALA A 23 -4.88 15.74 -45.32
N LYS A 24 -4.49 16.97 -44.96
CA LYS A 24 -3.53 17.79 -45.70
C LYS A 24 -2.08 17.34 -45.47
N ALA A 25 -1.73 16.92 -44.26
CA ALA A 25 -0.38 16.46 -43.91
C ALA A 25 -0.04 15.06 -44.46
N ALA A 26 -1.04 14.19 -44.63
CA ALA A 26 -0.85 12.84 -45.18
C ALA A 26 -0.52 12.80 -46.69
N ALA A 27 -0.56 13.94 -47.39
CA ALA A 27 -0.29 14.04 -48.81
C ALA A 27 1.21 14.27 -49.15
N GLU A 28 2.09 14.47 -48.16
CA GLU A 28 3.42 15.08 -48.41
C GLU A 28 4.67 14.19 -48.26
N ASN A 29 4.65 12.92 -47.82
CA ASN A 29 5.79 11.99 -48.06
C ASN A 29 5.58 10.53 -47.58
N PRO A 30 5.96 9.48 -48.35
CA PRO A 30 5.93 8.09 -47.90
C PRO A 30 7.32 7.45 -47.71
N ALA A 31 7.43 6.73 -46.57
CA ALA A 31 8.20 5.48 -46.31
C ALA A 31 9.75 5.47 -46.30
N GLU A 32 10.34 4.83 -45.27
CA GLU A 32 11.02 3.52 -45.43
C GLU A 32 11.39 2.84 -44.09
N VAL A 33 11.44 1.50 -44.13
CA VAL A 33 11.61 0.51 -43.05
C VAL A 33 12.91 -0.27 -43.29
N LYS A 34 13.64 -0.66 -42.22
CA LYS A 34 14.51 -1.87 -42.07
C LYS A 34 15.07 -1.87 -40.62
N LYS A 35 14.94 -2.85 -39.71
CA LYS A 35 15.04 -4.32 -39.61
C LYS A 35 16.48 -4.88 -39.44
N ASP A 36 16.57 -5.85 -38.52
CA ASP A 36 17.60 -6.91 -38.31
C ASP A 36 18.80 -6.52 -37.41
N ASP A 37 19.43 -7.37 -36.57
CA ASP A 37 19.10 -8.65 -35.91
C ASP A 37 20.22 -8.94 -34.87
N GLU A 38 19.90 -9.83 -33.92
CA GLU A 38 20.71 -10.81 -33.13
C GLU A 38 22.25 -10.71 -32.92
N GLY A 39 22.72 -11.16 -31.74
CA GLY A 39 24.13 -11.57 -31.56
C GLY A 39 24.57 -11.87 -30.12
N GLU A 40 24.76 -13.15 -29.82
CA GLU A 40 24.97 -13.85 -28.55
C GLU A 40 26.42 -13.94 -27.99
N ASN A 41 26.48 -14.28 -26.68
CA ASN A 41 27.35 -15.28 -25.99
C ASN A 41 28.80 -15.04 -25.51
N GLY A 42 29.06 -15.62 -24.32
CA GLY A 42 30.37 -16.07 -23.77
C GLY A 42 30.60 -15.60 -22.32
N ASN A 43 30.25 -16.34 -21.26
CA ASN A 43 30.98 -17.47 -20.58
C ASN A 43 32.45 -17.09 -20.22
N THR A 44 33.06 -17.33 -19.04
CA THR A 44 32.99 -18.46 -18.09
C THR A 44 33.86 -18.16 -16.83
N THR A 45 33.59 -18.81 -15.69
CA THR A 45 34.52 -19.36 -14.62
C THR A 45 35.41 -18.44 -13.75
N VAL A 46 35.89 -18.76 -12.54
CA VAL A 46 35.63 -19.61 -11.33
C VAL A 46 36.85 -19.35 -10.40
N THR A 47 36.70 -19.39 -9.06
CA THR A 47 37.63 -19.93 -8.01
C THR A 47 37.18 -19.48 -6.60
N GLU A 48 36.74 -20.41 -5.73
CA GLU A 48 37.45 -21.05 -4.57
C GLU A 48 37.71 -20.10 -3.38
N GLU A 49 36.96 -20.19 -2.28
CA GLU A 49 37.02 -21.11 -1.10
C GLU A 49 37.96 -20.66 0.04
N GLY A 50 37.44 -20.74 1.27
CA GLY A 50 38.21 -20.63 2.52
C GLY A 50 37.40 -20.15 3.74
N PRO A 51 37.00 -21.03 4.68
CA PRO A 51 36.14 -20.70 5.82
C PRO A 51 36.93 -20.49 7.13
N VAL A 52 36.31 -19.79 8.11
CA VAL A 52 36.82 -19.71 9.49
C VAL A 52 35.68 -20.01 10.48
N SER A 53 35.94 -20.98 11.34
CA SER A 53 35.12 -21.47 12.47
C SER A 53 35.70 -20.96 13.78
N LEU A 54 34.84 -20.62 14.76
CA LEU A 54 35.18 -20.64 16.18
C LEU A 54 33.96 -21.12 17.00
N GLN A 55 34.15 -22.23 17.70
CA GLN A 55 33.25 -22.79 18.72
C GLN A 55 33.80 -22.47 20.12
N GLU A 56 32.92 -22.14 21.06
CA GLU A 56 33.18 -22.24 22.50
C GLU A 56 32.27 -23.33 23.10
N THR A 57 32.86 -24.34 23.74
CA THR A 57 32.15 -25.47 24.34
C THR A 57 32.04 -25.34 25.85
N LYS A 58 30.80 -25.21 26.36
CA LYS A 58 30.46 -25.59 27.74
C LYS A 58 30.56 -27.12 27.91
N PRO A 59 30.87 -27.64 29.11
CA PRO A 59 30.94 -29.08 29.34
C PRO A 59 29.58 -29.73 29.05
N LYS A 60 29.57 -30.73 28.16
CA LYS A 60 28.36 -31.50 27.85
C LYS A 60 27.95 -32.29 29.09
N ARG A 61 26.83 -31.90 29.69
CA ARG A 61 26.10 -32.75 30.62
C ARG A 61 25.75 -34.05 29.90
N THR A 62 26.03 -35.20 30.51
CA THR A 62 25.67 -36.52 29.96
C THR A 62 24.37 -36.99 30.61
N LEU A 63 23.38 -37.37 29.79
CA LEU A 63 22.12 -37.90 30.29
C LEU A 63 22.42 -39.21 31.05
N PRO A 64 21.89 -39.40 32.27
CA PRO A 64 21.98 -40.69 32.93
C PRO A 64 21.29 -41.76 32.05
N PRO A 65 21.68 -43.05 32.14
CA PRO A 65 21.09 -44.09 31.33
C PRO A 65 19.59 -44.23 31.62
N LEU A 66 18.75 -43.70 30.72
CA LEU A 66 17.30 -43.87 30.74
C LEU A 66 16.96 -45.09 29.87
N GLN A 67 16.11 -46.00 30.39
CA GLN A 67 15.73 -47.20 29.65
C GLN A 67 14.78 -46.93 28.47
N VAL A 68 14.10 -45.78 28.49
CA VAL A 68 12.96 -45.49 27.58
C VAL A 68 13.19 -44.27 26.69
N PHE A 69 13.98 -43.30 27.14
CA PHE A 69 14.37 -42.13 26.35
C PHE A 69 15.81 -42.28 25.86
N PRO A 70 16.14 -41.78 24.66
CA PRO A 70 17.45 -41.96 24.09
C PRO A 70 18.53 -41.22 24.89
N ALA A 71 19.63 -41.91 25.19
CA ALA A 71 20.77 -41.35 25.91
C ALA A 71 21.91 -40.87 24.98
N SER A 72 21.78 -41.08 23.66
CA SER A 72 22.76 -40.64 22.67
C SER A 72 22.08 -40.09 21.39
N PRO A 73 22.76 -39.23 20.62
CA PRO A 73 22.26 -38.72 19.34
C PRO A 73 21.89 -39.80 18.32
N GLU A 74 22.60 -40.93 18.32
CA GLU A 74 22.35 -42.06 17.43
C GLU A 74 21.01 -42.74 17.77
N LEU A 75 20.72 -42.91 19.06
CA LEU A 75 19.43 -43.42 19.52
C LEU A 75 18.30 -42.42 19.29
N GLU A 76 18.55 -41.12 19.43
CA GLU A 76 17.58 -40.06 19.10
C GLU A 76 17.15 -40.14 17.63
N SER A 77 18.10 -40.44 16.75
CA SER A 77 17.84 -40.61 15.32
C SER A 77 16.99 -41.86 15.03
N GLN A 78 17.14 -42.94 15.81
CA GLN A 78 16.29 -44.13 15.72
C GLN A 78 14.85 -43.85 16.17
N PHE A 79 14.65 -43.05 17.22
CA PHE A 79 13.30 -42.61 17.63
C PHE A 79 12.64 -41.69 16.60
N ALA A 80 13.42 -40.84 15.92
CA ALA A 80 12.91 -40.03 14.81
C ALA A 80 12.43 -40.90 13.63
N ILE A 81 13.17 -41.97 13.31
CA ILE A 81 12.76 -42.97 12.30
C ILE A 81 11.49 -43.72 12.73
N MET A 82 11.41 -44.15 14.00
CA MET A 82 10.22 -44.82 14.52
C MET A 82 8.98 -43.93 14.44
N LEU A 83 9.11 -42.62 14.71
CA LEU A 83 8.01 -41.69 14.57
C LEU A 83 7.63 -41.44 13.11
N HIS A 84 8.61 -41.43 12.21
CA HIS A 84 8.39 -41.37 10.77
C HIS A 84 7.53 -42.54 10.29
N GLU A 85 7.81 -43.76 10.77
CA GLU A 85 6.98 -44.94 10.50
C GLU A 85 5.59 -44.84 11.15
N VAL A 86 5.49 -44.37 12.39
CA VAL A 86 4.20 -44.13 13.06
C VAL A 86 3.39 -43.07 12.32
N MET A 87 4.01 -42.02 11.80
CA MET A 87 3.36 -40.98 11.01
C MET A 87 2.87 -41.52 9.68
N GLN A 88 3.68 -42.31 8.97
CA GLN A 88 3.26 -43.00 7.75
C GLN A 88 2.03 -43.88 8.02
N GLN A 89 2.04 -44.65 9.12
CA GLN A 89 0.92 -45.51 9.48
C GLN A 89 -0.32 -44.73 9.93
N THR A 90 -0.15 -43.66 10.71
CA THR A 90 -1.25 -42.83 11.24
C THR A 90 -1.88 -41.94 10.17
N LEU A 91 -1.09 -41.47 9.20
CA LEU A 91 -1.56 -40.66 8.07
C LEU A 91 -2.11 -41.54 6.92
N ALA A 92 -1.65 -42.78 6.77
CA ALA A 92 -2.16 -43.73 5.77
C ALA A 92 -3.43 -44.49 6.20
N ALA A 93 -3.73 -44.57 7.50
CA ALA A 93 -4.98 -45.13 7.98
C ALA A 93 -6.15 -44.20 7.61
N GLU A 94 -6.96 -44.62 6.63
CA GLU A 94 -8.15 -43.90 6.15
C GLU A 94 -9.06 -43.49 7.34
N GLY A 95 -9.04 -42.20 7.68
CA GLY A 95 -9.64 -41.69 8.91
C GLY A 95 -8.99 -40.40 9.42
N PHE A 96 -7.92 -39.94 8.77
CA PHE A 96 -7.30 -38.65 9.03
C PHE A 96 -8.26 -37.50 8.66
N GLU A 97 -8.96 -36.93 9.65
CA GLU A 97 -9.58 -35.63 9.48
C GLU A 97 -8.47 -34.60 9.29
N ALA A 98 -8.24 -34.23 8.03
CA ALA A 98 -7.10 -33.45 7.61
C ALA A 98 -6.86 -32.21 8.49
N ALA A 99 -5.78 -32.27 9.27
CA ALA A 99 -5.54 -31.36 10.36
C ALA A 99 -4.92 -30.05 9.87
N SER A 100 -5.55 -28.93 10.24
CA SER A 100 -5.05 -27.59 9.92
C SER A 100 -4.13 -27.11 11.03
N PHE A 101 -2.94 -26.62 10.68
CA PHE A 101 -1.97 -26.10 11.62
C PHE A 101 -1.35 -24.79 11.12
N GLY A 102 -0.78 -24.01 12.04
CA GLY A 102 -0.03 -22.79 11.73
C GLY A 102 1.47 -23.06 11.76
N TYR A 103 2.21 -22.56 10.77
CA TYR A 103 3.67 -22.61 10.73
C TYR A 103 4.18 -21.34 10.03
N GLU A 104 5.17 -20.66 10.62
CA GLU A 104 5.74 -19.39 10.10
C GLU A 104 4.68 -18.34 9.67
N GLY A 105 3.64 -18.17 10.50
CA GLY A 105 2.57 -17.19 10.25
C GLY A 105 1.59 -17.57 9.13
N LYS A 106 1.70 -18.78 8.55
CA LYS A 106 0.82 -19.28 7.49
C LYS A 106 0.02 -20.49 7.97
N ARG A 107 -1.20 -20.66 7.46
CA ARG A 107 -2.03 -21.85 7.72
C ARG A 107 -1.79 -22.90 6.63
N PHE A 108 -1.49 -24.11 7.08
CA PHE A 108 -1.34 -25.29 6.24
C PHE A 108 -2.34 -26.35 6.68
N LYS A 109 -2.62 -27.29 5.78
CA LYS A 109 -3.41 -28.47 6.05
C LYS A 109 -2.57 -29.69 5.68
N ALA A 110 -2.18 -30.50 6.65
CA ALA A 110 -1.61 -31.81 6.32
C ALA A 110 -2.72 -32.63 5.67
N VAL A 111 -2.47 -33.23 4.51
CA VAL A 111 -3.45 -34.05 3.77
C VAL A 111 -3.00 -35.49 3.59
N GLY A 112 -1.75 -35.79 3.91
CA GLY A 112 -1.22 -37.14 3.99
C GLY A 112 0.30 -37.13 4.17
N ALA A 113 0.88 -38.30 4.35
CA ALA A 113 2.31 -38.49 4.18
C ALA A 113 2.56 -39.89 3.63
N ASP A 114 3.64 -40.03 2.87
CA ASP A 114 4.07 -41.30 2.29
C ASP A 114 5.58 -41.48 2.49
N THR A 115 6.15 -42.49 1.84
CA THR A 115 7.59 -42.78 1.92
C THR A 115 8.46 -41.69 1.31
N GLN A 116 7.90 -40.81 0.46
CA GLN A 116 8.62 -39.73 -0.21
C GLN A 116 8.58 -38.42 0.59
N GLY A 117 7.47 -38.12 1.27
CA GLY A 117 7.35 -36.85 2.00
C GLY A 117 6.02 -36.62 2.71
N LEU A 118 5.89 -35.42 3.28
CA LEU A 118 4.68 -34.88 3.88
C LEU A 118 3.89 -34.09 2.84
N ARG A 119 2.61 -34.41 2.65
CA ARG A 119 1.71 -33.68 1.73
C ARG A 119 0.99 -32.58 2.48
N LEU A 120 1.24 -31.34 2.06
CA LEU A 120 0.66 -30.12 2.64
C LEU A 120 -0.24 -29.44 1.62
N LYS A 121 -1.40 -28.99 2.07
CA LYS A 121 -2.35 -28.21 1.26
C LYS A 121 -2.43 -26.78 1.77
N ARG A 122 -2.32 -25.82 0.85
CA ARG A 122 -2.51 -24.38 1.09
C ARG A 122 -3.52 -23.83 0.09
N GLY A 123 -4.73 -23.54 0.56
CA GLY A 123 -5.85 -23.24 -0.35
C GLY A 123 -6.18 -24.45 -1.21
N ASP A 124 -6.14 -24.31 -2.53
CA ASP A 124 -6.39 -25.40 -3.48
C ASP A 124 -5.13 -26.16 -3.90
N ASN A 125 -3.94 -25.63 -3.60
CA ASN A 125 -2.66 -26.23 -4.00
C ASN A 125 -2.19 -27.25 -2.96
N GLU A 126 -1.86 -28.46 -3.42
CA GLU A 126 -1.20 -29.53 -2.67
C GLU A 126 0.27 -29.63 -3.07
N GLU A 127 1.14 -29.72 -2.08
CA GLU A 127 2.60 -29.77 -2.23
C GLU A 127 3.14 -30.98 -1.44
N LEU A 128 4.02 -31.77 -2.07
CA LEU A 128 4.76 -32.85 -1.41
C LEU A 128 6.10 -32.28 -0.94
N LEU A 129 6.28 -32.18 0.38
CA LEU A 129 7.52 -31.75 1.00
C LEU A 129 8.37 -32.99 1.34
N PRO A 130 9.54 -33.20 0.70
CA PRO A 130 10.40 -34.34 1.00
C PRO A 130 10.81 -34.36 2.46
N TRP A 131 10.96 -35.55 3.05
CA TRP A 131 11.30 -35.69 4.47
C TRP A 131 12.59 -34.97 4.89
N GLU A 132 13.57 -34.92 3.99
CA GLU A 132 14.84 -34.20 4.17
C GLU A 132 14.65 -32.67 4.34
N GLN A 133 13.52 -32.13 3.88
CA GLN A 133 13.16 -30.71 3.95
C GLN A 133 12.16 -30.42 5.08
N VAL A 134 11.68 -31.43 5.80
CA VAL A 134 10.76 -31.24 6.93
C VAL A 134 11.57 -30.85 8.16
N SER A 135 11.46 -29.59 8.57
CA SER A 135 12.13 -29.12 9.80
C SER A 135 11.53 -29.79 11.05
N PRO A 136 12.31 -29.99 12.14
CA PRO A 136 11.80 -30.50 13.40
C PRO A 136 10.62 -29.70 13.96
N SER A 137 10.62 -28.38 13.80
CA SER A 137 9.53 -27.49 14.23
C SER A 137 8.27 -27.66 13.39
N LEU A 138 8.40 -27.81 12.06
CA LEU A 138 7.27 -28.13 11.18
C LEU A 138 6.67 -29.49 11.55
N LEU A 139 7.53 -30.47 11.79
CA LEU A 139 7.13 -31.81 12.20
C LEU A 139 6.35 -31.81 13.53
N ALA A 140 6.86 -31.08 14.53
CA ALA A 140 6.20 -30.92 15.82
C ALA A 140 4.82 -30.23 15.69
N ALA A 141 4.73 -29.19 14.85
CA ALA A 141 3.47 -28.49 14.57
C ALA A 141 2.43 -29.40 13.90
N VAL A 142 2.87 -30.23 12.95
CA VAL A 142 2.03 -31.24 12.30
C VAL A 142 1.55 -32.24 13.34
N LEU A 143 2.44 -32.85 14.11
CA LEU A 143 2.12 -33.86 15.11
C LEU A 143 1.16 -33.37 16.20
N LYS A 144 1.26 -32.10 16.63
CA LYS A 144 0.31 -31.47 17.56
C LYS A 144 -1.12 -31.43 17.02
N SER A 145 -1.26 -31.38 15.70
CA SER A 145 -2.57 -31.34 15.03
C SER A 145 -3.18 -32.74 14.83
N ILE A 146 -2.43 -33.82 15.12
CA ILE A 146 -2.84 -35.21 14.95
C ILE A 146 -3.11 -35.83 16.33
N LYS A 147 -4.16 -36.65 16.42
CA LYS A 147 -4.38 -37.48 17.61
C LYS A 147 -3.46 -38.69 17.59
N LEU A 148 -2.31 -38.60 18.26
CA LEU A 148 -1.37 -39.71 18.39
C LEU A 148 -1.90 -40.78 19.35
N SER A 149 -1.60 -42.05 19.07
CA SER A 149 -1.83 -43.15 20.00
C SER A 149 -0.94 -43.02 21.25
N GLU A 150 -1.42 -43.56 22.36
CA GLU A 150 -0.74 -43.52 23.65
C GLU A 150 0.57 -44.32 23.62
N GLY A 151 1.56 -43.98 24.46
CA GLY A 151 2.82 -44.71 24.58
C GLY A 151 3.94 -44.27 23.60
N PRO A 152 4.53 -45.17 22.78
CA PRO A 152 5.72 -44.87 21.95
C PRO A 152 5.63 -43.60 21.07
N PRO A 153 4.48 -43.24 20.47
CA PRO A 153 4.37 -42.01 19.68
C PRO A 153 4.53 -40.72 20.50
N GLN A 154 4.07 -40.70 21.75
CA GLN A 154 4.23 -39.54 22.64
C GLN A 154 5.69 -39.35 23.07
N ILE A 155 6.42 -40.45 23.28
CA ILE A 155 7.86 -40.43 23.55
C ILE A 155 8.59 -39.76 22.39
N ALA A 156 8.29 -40.15 21.15
CA ALA A 156 8.99 -39.62 20.01
C ALA A 156 8.61 -38.16 19.69
N LEU A 157 7.35 -37.74 19.88
CA LEU A 157 6.96 -36.32 19.81
C LEU A 157 7.74 -35.49 20.84
N ALA A 158 7.84 -35.97 22.08
CA ALA A 158 8.59 -35.28 23.13
C ALA A 158 10.08 -35.13 22.79
N VAL A 159 10.70 -36.19 22.25
CA VAL A 159 12.12 -36.20 21.85
C VAL A 159 12.38 -35.14 20.76
N ILE A 160 11.56 -35.13 19.71
CA ILE A 160 11.71 -34.19 18.58
C ILE A 160 11.47 -32.76 19.03
N ALA A 161 10.40 -32.51 19.78
CA ALA A 161 10.10 -31.17 20.29
C ALA A 161 11.21 -30.64 21.20
N CYS A 162 11.78 -31.49 22.08
CA CYS A 162 12.96 -31.13 22.87
C CYS A 162 14.17 -30.77 21.99
N ASN A 163 14.44 -31.54 20.93
CA ASN A 163 15.55 -31.30 20.01
C ASN A 163 15.35 -30.02 19.17
N ALA A 164 14.10 -29.69 18.86
CA ALA A 164 13.70 -28.43 18.25
C ALA A 164 13.71 -27.25 19.24
N LYS A 165 13.97 -27.50 20.53
CA LYS A 165 13.83 -26.55 21.64
C LYS A 165 12.42 -25.98 21.81
N ASP A 166 11.40 -26.71 21.33
CA ASP A 166 9.99 -26.42 21.57
C ASP A 166 9.53 -27.13 22.85
N PHE A 167 9.88 -26.53 23.99
CA PHE A 167 9.61 -27.13 25.30
C PHE A 167 8.12 -27.09 25.68
N GLU A 168 7.30 -26.26 25.04
CA GLU A 168 5.86 -26.28 25.23
C GLU A 168 5.26 -27.58 24.70
N ILE A 169 5.57 -27.91 23.43
CA ILE A 169 5.08 -29.15 22.80
C ILE A 169 5.67 -30.38 23.50
N ALA A 170 6.97 -30.35 23.83
CA ALA A 170 7.60 -31.44 24.55
C ALA A 170 6.95 -31.67 25.92
N GLY A 171 6.69 -30.60 26.68
CA GLY A 171 6.01 -30.68 27.97
C GLY A 171 4.59 -31.27 27.84
N GLN A 172 3.84 -30.91 26.81
CA GLN A 172 2.49 -31.44 26.55
C GLN A 172 2.51 -32.94 26.22
N ALA A 173 3.45 -33.36 25.37
CA ALA A 173 3.63 -34.76 25.00
C ALA A 173 4.02 -35.62 26.20
N LEU A 174 4.98 -35.16 27.02
CA LEU A 174 5.41 -35.85 28.23
C LEU A 174 4.32 -35.92 29.29
N ALA A 175 3.53 -34.86 29.50
CA ALA A 175 2.40 -34.92 30.41
C ALA A 175 1.33 -35.93 29.96
N THR A 176 1.08 -36.03 28.66
CA THR A 176 0.18 -37.05 28.11
C THR A 176 0.73 -38.45 28.35
N LEU A 177 2.03 -38.66 28.09
CA LEU A 177 2.71 -39.93 28.37
C LEU A 177 2.63 -40.32 29.85
N ILE A 178 2.93 -39.39 30.77
CA ILE A 178 2.88 -39.64 32.22
C ILE A 178 1.46 -40.01 32.67
N LYS A 179 0.44 -39.40 32.05
CA LYS A 179 -0.96 -39.70 32.37
C LYS A 179 -1.34 -41.13 31.97
N THR A 180 -0.82 -41.63 30.85
CA THR A 180 -1.15 -42.96 30.31
C THR A 180 -0.21 -44.06 30.82
N SER A 181 1.02 -43.70 31.17
CA SER A 181 2.11 -44.59 31.61
C SER A 181 2.83 -43.96 32.82
N PRO A 182 2.21 -43.95 34.02
CA PRO A 182 2.76 -43.30 35.22
C PRO A 182 4.14 -43.82 35.65
N GLU A 183 4.45 -45.07 35.31
CA GLU A 183 5.74 -45.71 35.55
C GLU A 183 6.91 -45.01 34.84
N LEU A 184 6.66 -44.29 33.75
CA LEU A 184 7.68 -43.56 32.96
C LEU A 184 7.94 -42.14 33.45
N ARG A 185 7.33 -41.75 34.58
CA ARG A 185 7.39 -40.37 35.07
C ARG A 185 8.82 -39.93 35.37
N SER A 186 9.58 -40.76 36.08
CA SER A 186 10.94 -40.41 36.48
C SER A 186 11.83 -40.17 35.27
N GLU A 187 11.75 -41.04 34.26
CA GLU A 187 12.51 -40.95 33.03
C GLU A 187 12.09 -39.72 32.20
N ALA A 188 10.80 -39.43 32.11
CA ALA A 188 10.28 -38.26 31.42
C ALA A 188 10.77 -36.94 32.05
N GLU A 189 10.73 -36.85 33.38
CA GLU A 189 11.19 -35.67 34.11
C GLU A 189 12.70 -35.45 33.98
N ILE A 190 13.50 -36.51 34.12
CA ILE A 190 14.96 -36.45 33.93
C ILE A 190 15.31 -36.02 32.50
N TYR A 191 14.65 -36.62 31.51
CA TYR A 191 14.87 -36.29 30.10
C TYR A 191 14.54 -34.82 29.79
N PHE A 192 13.38 -34.35 30.25
CA PHE A 192 12.94 -32.97 30.00
C PHE A 192 13.85 -31.94 30.66
N ALA A 193 14.30 -32.20 31.89
CA ALA A 193 15.24 -31.34 32.59
C ALA A 193 16.60 -31.30 31.90
N PHE A 194 17.11 -32.47 31.50
CA PHE A 194 18.36 -32.57 30.74
C PHE A 194 18.33 -31.78 29.44
N LYS A 195 17.26 -31.89 28.65
CA LYS A 195 17.14 -31.19 27.35
C LYS A 195 17.03 -29.68 27.47
N GLN A 196 16.59 -29.18 28.62
CA GLN A 196 16.57 -27.75 28.94
C GLN A 196 17.87 -27.26 29.59
N ASP A 197 18.85 -28.14 29.82
CA ASP A 197 20.07 -27.85 30.59
C ASP A 197 19.77 -27.33 32.02
N ARG A 198 18.77 -27.93 32.67
CA ARG A 198 18.31 -27.56 34.02
C ARG A 198 18.43 -28.74 34.99
N ASP A 199 18.65 -28.42 36.25
CA ASP A 199 18.67 -29.41 37.34
C ASP A 199 17.24 -29.87 37.64
N LEU A 200 17.03 -31.18 37.80
CA LEU A 200 15.75 -31.71 38.26
C LEU A 200 15.54 -31.32 39.74
N PRO A 201 14.45 -30.61 40.11
CA PRO A 201 14.15 -30.26 41.49
C PRO A 201 13.94 -31.51 42.37
N ALA A 202 14.17 -31.39 43.68
CA ALA A 202 14.02 -32.51 44.61
C ALA A 202 12.56 -33.00 44.70
N GLU A 203 11.62 -32.08 44.52
CA GLU A 203 10.17 -32.31 44.44
C GLU A 203 9.69 -32.82 43.07
N GLY A 204 10.60 -32.94 42.09
CA GLY A 204 10.28 -33.32 40.71
C GLY A 204 9.65 -32.18 39.89
N LEU A 205 9.19 -32.52 38.70
CA LEU A 205 8.45 -31.57 37.84
C LEU A 205 6.95 -31.65 38.10
N LEU A 206 6.24 -30.60 37.69
CA LEU A 206 4.80 -30.48 37.89
C LEU A 206 4.07 -30.70 36.56
N VAL A 207 3.02 -31.53 36.59
CA VAL A 207 2.06 -31.62 35.47
C VAL A 207 0.94 -30.63 35.75
N PHE A 208 0.87 -29.56 34.96
CA PHE A 208 -0.15 -28.52 35.05
C PHE A 208 -0.87 -28.36 33.72
N LYS A 209 -2.21 -28.39 33.74
CA LYS A 209 -3.05 -28.19 32.54
C LYS A 209 -2.55 -28.95 31.30
N ASN A 210 -2.22 -30.23 31.48
CA ASN A 210 -1.71 -31.15 30.46
C ASN A 210 -0.30 -30.83 29.92
N ALA A 211 0.53 -30.09 30.66
CA ALA A 211 1.94 -29.88 30.33
C ALA A 211 2.84 -30.19 31.52
N LEU A 212 3.96 -30.87 31.26
CA LEU A 212 5.04 -31.08 32.22
C LEU A 212 5.92 -29.83 32.23
N MET A 213 6.18 -29.25 33.40
CA MET A 213 6.95 -28.02 33.54
C MET A 213 7.66 -27.93 34.89
N PHE A 214 8.64 -27.04 34.98
CA PHE A 214 9.26 -26.73 36.28
C PHE A 214 8.30 -25.94 37.16
N PRO A 215 8.30 -26.17 38.48
CA PRO A 215 7.49 -25.38 39.42
C PRO A 215 7.72 -23.86 39.29
N ALA A 216 8.97 -23.44 39.03
CA ALA A 216 9.34 -22.04 38.82
C ALA A 216 8.70 -21.42 37.56
N ASP A 217 8.34 -22.22 36.56
CA ASP A 217 7.79 -21.73 35.29
C ASP A 217 6.26 -21.60 35.33
N LYS A 218 5.60 -22.20 36.33
CA LYS A 218 4.15 -22.28 36.43
C LYS A 218 3.48 -20.90 36.32
N ALA A 219 4.00 -19.91 37.04
CA ALA A 219 3.44 -18.55 37.01
C ALA A 219 3.54 -17.91 35.62
N ASN A 220 4.65 -18.15 34.90
CA ASN A 220 4.80 -17.65 33.54
C ASN A 220 3.89 -18.39 32.55
N TYR A 221 3.73 -19.70 32.71
CA TYR A 221 2.79 -20.50 31.92
C TYR A 221 1.35 -20.02 32.09
N GLU A 222 0.89 -19.84 33.34
CA GLU A 222 -0.44 -19.30 33.65
C GLU A 222 -0.63 -17.90 33.04
N ARG A 223 0.40 -17.06 33.07
CA ARG A 223 0.38 -15.72 32.44
C ARG A 223 0.25 -15.81 30.91
N LEU A 224 1.05 -16.63 30.23
CA LEU A 224 0.99 -16.78 28.77
C LEU A 224 -0.33 -17.39 28.29
N GLU A 225 -0.87 -18.38 29.01
CA GLU A 225 -2.17 -18.97 28.71
C GLU A 225 -3.29 -17.92 28.87
N ARG A 226 -3.22 -17.12 29.94
CA ARG A 226 -4.15 -16.01 30.17
C ARG A 226 -4.09 -14.95 29.07
N ILE A 227 -2.89 -14.60 28.59
CA ILE A 227 -2.71 -13.72 27.42
C ILE A 227 -3.40 -14.33 26.20
N LYS A 228 -3.13 -15.61 25.89
CA LYS A 228 -3.70 -16.30 24.75
C LYS A 228 -5.24 -16.34 24.79
N ASP A 229 -5.82 -16.72 25.93
CA ASP A 229 -7.27 -16.78 26.11
C ASP A 229 -7.91 -15.39 25.95
N ALA A 230 -7.27 -14.35 26.49
CA ALA A 230 -7.73 -12.97 26.35
C ALA A 230 -7.66 -12.47 24.89
N LEU A 231 -6.60 -12.80 24.16
CA LEU A 231 -6.45 -12.46 22.73
C LEU A 231 -7.52 -13.18 21.87
N ASP A 232 -7.75 -14.46 22.10
CA ASP A 232 -8.75 -15.26 21.39
C ASP A 232 -10.16 -14.72 21.63
N GLU A 233 -10.48 -14.32 22.86
CA GLU A 233 -11.77 -13.72 23.18
C GLU A 233 -11.89 -12.29 22.65
N LEU A 234 -10.81 -11.50 22.67
CA LEU A 234 -10.78 -10.16 22.09
C LEU A 234 -11.14 -10.21 20.59
N LYS A 235 -10.52 -11.13 19.84
CA LYS A 235 -10.78 -11.31 18.41
C LYS A 235 -12.25 -11.63 18.10
N LYS A 236 -12.96 -12.32 18.99
CA LYS A 236 -14.40 -12.60 18.83
C LYS A 236 -15.28 -11.37 19.06
N ASN A 237 -14.84 -10.44 19.91
CA ASN A 237 -15.60 -9.29 20.36
C ASN A 237 -15.23 -7.96 19.63
N LEU A 238 -14.23 -7.98 18.74
CA LEU A 238 -13.89 -6.87 17.83
C LEU A 238 -14.67 -6.90 16.49
N LYS A 239 -15.99 -7.09 16.57
CA LYS A 239 -16.86 -7.20 15.37
C LYS A 239 -17.88 -6.08 15.22
N SER A 240 -18.14 -5.32 16.29
CA SER A 240 -19.05 -4.17 16.31
C SER A 240 -18.85 -3.34 17.59
N THR A 241 -19.49 -2.17 17.64
CA THR A 241 -19.50 -1.25 18.80
C THR A 241 -20.72 -1.46 19.71
N THR A 242 -21.43 -2.59 19.62
CA THR A 242 -22.63 -2.80 20.44
C THR A 242 -22.28 -2.92 21.93
N ALA A 243 -23.17 -2.44 22.81
CA ALA A 243 -22.98 -2.50 24.27
C ALA A 243 -22.68 -3.93 24.80
N THR A 244 -23.22 -4.97 24.15
CA THR A 244 -22.92 -6.37 24.49
C THR A 244 -21.47 -6.74 24.22
N MET A 245 -20.91 -6.29 23.09
CA MET A 245 -19.51 -6.54 22.72
C MET A 245 -18.56 -5.66 23.54
N GLU A 246 -18.94 -4.40 23.79
CA GLU A 246 -18.19 -3.47 24.63
C GLU A 246 -17.94 -4.03 26.04
N LYS A 247 -19.00 -4.51 26.71
CA LYS A 247 -18.91 -5.13 28.05
C LYS A 247 -17.93 -6.30 28.12
N LYS A 248 -17.64 -6.96 27.00
CA LYS A 248 -16.67 -8.06 26.92
C LYS A 248 -15.30 -7.57 26.49
N ARG A 249 -15.23 -6.66 25.51
CA ARG A 249 -14.00 -6.17 24.90
C ARG A 249 -13.20 -5.28 25.85
N GLU A 250 -13.83 -4.33 26.55
CA GLU A 250 -13.10 -3.36 27.37
C GLU A 250 -12.30 -4.01 28.50
N PRO A 251 -12.87 -4.94 29.30
CA PRO A 251 -12.10 -5.64 30.33
C PRO A 251 -10.92 -6.42 29.75
N LEU A 252 -11.06 -7.01 28.56
CA LEU A 252 -9.99 -7.76 27.89
C LEU A 252 -8.86 -6.83 27.44
N LEU A 253 -9.18 -5.65 26.91
CA LEU A 253 -8.18 -4.66 26.51
C LEU A 253 -7.41 -4.13 27.71
N ASP A 254 -8.11 -3.84 28.82
CA ASP A 254 -7.46 -3.40 30.07
C ASP A 254 -6.57 -4.50 30.66
N GLU A 255 -7.03 -5.74 30.64
CA GLU A 255 -6.26 -6.91 31.05
C GLU A 255 -4.99 -7.08 30.21
N LEU A 256 -5.12 -7.04 28.88
CA LEU A 256 -3.99 -7.18 27.96
C LEU A 256 -2.98 -6.03 28.09
N LEU A 257 -3.43 -4.80 28.35
CA LEU A 257 -2.55 -3.67 28.67
C LEU A 257 -1.71 -3.94 29.93
N GLY A 258 -2.34 -4.55 30.94
CA GLY A 258 -1.70 -4.90 32.22
C GLY A 258 -0.75 -6.10 32.15
N LEU A 259 -0.84 -6.94 31.12
CA LEU A 259 -0.04 -8.16 30.99
C LEU A 259 1.35 -7.95 30.37
N GLY A 260 1.70 -6.73 29.96
CA GLY A 260 3.06 -6.35 29.53
C GLY A 260 3.32 -6.57 28.03
N GLU A 261 4.58 -6.39 27.61
CA GLU A 261 4.98 -6.32 26.20
C GLU A 261 4.59 -7.54 25.36
N GLU A 262 4.70 -8.75 25.95
CA GLU A 262 4.29 -10.02 25.32
C GLU A 262 2.81 -10.06 24.92
N ALA A 263 1.94 -9.29 25.60
CA ALA A 263 0.53 -9.15 25.23
C ALA A 263 0.30 -7.99 24.25
N ARG A 264 1.14 -6.95 24.30
CA ARG A 264 0.92 -5.71 23.54
C ARG A 264 1.01 -5.92 22.03
N LYS A 265 2.11 -6.50 21.54
CA LYS A 265 2.30 -6.69 20.10
C LYS A 265 1.19 -7.57 19.48
N PRO A 266 0.87 -8.76 20.02
CA PRO A 266 -0.23 -9.56 19.49
C PRO A 266 -1.59 -8.83 19.54
N THR A 267 -1.81 -7.99 20.54
CA THR A 267 -3.03 -7.16 20.61
C THR A 267 -3.08 -6.13 19.49
N VAL A 268 -1.96 -5.47 19.19
CA VAL A 268 -1.85 -4.55 18.04
C VAL A 268 -2.14 -5.27 16.74
N ASP A 269 -1.55 -6.45 16.52
CA ASP A 269 -1.77 -7.24 15.31
C ASP A 269 -3.28 -7.57 15.12
N ILE A 270 -3.98 -7.96 16.21
CA ILE A 270 -5.44 -8.22 16.20
C ILE A 270 -6.25 -6.94 15.92
N LEU A 271 -5.87 -5.81 16.51
CA LEU A 271 -6.54 -4.52 16.30
C LEU A 271 -6.40 -4.06 14.84
N ILE A 272 -5.21 -4.21 14.24
CA ILE A 272 -4.97 -3.90 12.82
C ILE A 272 -5.85 -4.78 11.93
N GLU A 273 -5.85 -6.10 12.14
CA GLU A 273 -6.69 -7.04 11.38
C GLU A 273 -8.18 -6.66 11.45
N ALA A 274 -8.67 -6.34 12.66
CA ALA A 274 -10.05 -5.91 12.87
C ALA A 274 -10.38 -4.59 12.16
N ARG A 275 -9.44 -3.63 12.13
CA ARG A 275 -9.62 -2.34 11.44
C ARG A 275 -9.71 -2.53 9.93
N GLU A 276 -8.82 -3.34 9.34
CA GLU A 276 -8.86 -3.64 7.90
C GLU A 276 -10.18 -4.29 7.50
N ASP A 277 -10.68 -5.23 8.30
CA ASP A 277 -11.96 -5.88 8.09
C ASP A 277 -13.13 -4.89 8.22
N ALA A 278 -13.08 -3.99 9.20
CA ALA A 278 -14.07 -2.93 9.35
C ALA A 278 -14.10 -2.00 8.14
N ILE A 279 -12.93 -1.60 7.60
CA ILE A 279 -12.83 -0.77 6.38
C ILE A 279 -13.44 -1.48 5.18
N LYS A 280 -13.06 -2.74 4.91
CA LYS A 280 -13.62 -3.54 3.80
C LYS A 280 -15.15 -3.64 3.90
N ARG A 281 -15.66 -3.83 5.12
CA ARG A 281 -17.11 -3.88 5.38
C ARG A 281 -17.77 -2.52 5.24
N ALA A 282 -17.12 -1.45 5.66
CA ALA A 282 -17.58 -0.08 5.49
C ALA A 282 -17.74 0.25 4.00
N GLU A 283 -16.71 0.00 3.18
CA GLU A 283 -16.72 0.15 1.72
C GLU A 283 -17.86 -0.65 1.06
N LYS A 284 -18.09 -1.89 1.53
CA LYS A 284 -19.22 -2.70 1.06
C LYS A 284 -20.58 -2.10 1.41
N THR A 285 -20.68 -1.44 2.56
CA THR A 285 -21.94 -1.01 3.16
C THR A 285 -22.33 0.43 2.80
N THR A 286 -21.37 1.27 2.41
CA THR A 286 -21.60 2.61 1.82
C THR A 286 -22.25 2.55 0.43
N GLY A 287 -22.49 1.34 -0.09
CA GLY A 287 -23.07 1.10 -1.41
C GLY A 287 -22.02 0.92 -2.52
N ALA A 288 -20.73 0.94 -2.19
CA ALA A 288 -19.65 0.85 -3.16
C ALA A 288 -19.39 -0.59 -3.69
N ALA A 289 -19.65 -1.64 -2.90
CA ALA A 289 -19.06 -2.96 -3.20
C ALA A 289 -20.03 -4.16 -3.27
N LYS A 290 -21.07 -4.08 -4.11
CA LYS A 290 -21.64 -5.34 -4.63
C LYS A 290 -20.82 -5.93 -5.79
N ASP A 291 -20.04 -5.12 -6.50
CA ASP A 291 -19.16 -5.59 -7.59
C ASP A 291 -18.10 -4.52 -7.99
N THR A 292 -17.14 -4.21 -7.11
CA THR A 292 -16.03 -3.28 -7.44
C THR A 292 -15.01 -3.89 -8.39
N LYS A 293 -15.09 -5.19 -8.70
CA LYS A 293 -14.08 -5.89 -9.49
C LYS A 293 -13.86 -5.22 -10.86
N ALA A 294 -14.95 -4.81 -11.52
CA ALA A 294 -14.88 -4.06 -12.77
C ALA A 294 -14.25 -2.67 -12.60
N LEU A 295 -14.48 -1.97 -11.48
CA LEU A 295 -13.81 -0.70 -11.16
C LEU A 295 -12.33 -0.91 -10.82
N ASP A 296 -11.97 -2.00 -10.14
CA ASP A 296 -10.60 -2.36 -9.84
C ASP A 296 -9.82 -2.62 -11.13
N GLU A 297 -10.40 -3.40 -12.05
CA GLU A 297 -9.85 -3.67 -13.37
C GLU A 297 -9.71 -2.38 -14.21
N LEU A 298 -10.76 -1.54 -14.25
CA LEU A 298 -10.71 -0.24 -14.93
C LEU A 298 -9.68 0.70 -14.31
N LYS A 299 -9.49 0.68 -12.99
CA LYS A 299 -8.48 1.50 -12.31
C LYS A 299 -7.07 1.03 -12.63
N ARG A 300 -6.81 -0.28 -12.62
CA ARG A 300 -5.52 -0.84 -13.05
C ARG A 300 -5.21 -0.47 -14.50
N GLU A 301 -6.20 -0.52 -15.37
CA GLU A 301 -6.05 -0.10 -16.77
C GLU A 301 -5.80 1.43 -16.87
N LEU A 302 -6.50 2.26 -16.10
CA LEU A 302 -6.24 3.70 -16.05
C LEU A 302 -4.79 4.00 -15.64
N ILE A 303 -4.28 3.32 -14.59
CA ILE A 303 -2.90 3.48 -14.12
C ILE A 303 -1.91 3.09 -15.22
N LYS A 304 -2.16 1.97 -15.92
CA LYS A 304 -1.34 1.53 -17.05
C LYS A 304 -1.33 2.56 -18.18
N ARG A 305 -2.49 3.08 -18.59
CA ARG A 305 -2.59 4.10 -19.66
C ARG A 305 -1.93 5.42 -19.27
N ARG A 306 -2.07 5.85 -18.01
CA ARG A 306 -1.36 7.01 -17.46
C ARG A 306 0.14 6.84 -17.59
N LYS A 307 0.67 5.70 -17.12
CA LYS A 307 2.10 5.38 -17.23
C LYS A 307 2.57 5.43 -18.69
N HIS A 308 1.85 4.76 -19.59
CA HIS A 308 2.18 4.72 -21.01
C HIS A 308 2.18 6.10 -21.69
N ALA A 309 1.25 6.98 -21.33
CA ALA A 309 1.22 8.35 -21.82
C ALA A 309 2.38 9.18 -21.25
N LEU A 310 2.61 9.10 -19.93
CA LEU A 310 3.68 9.82 -19.23
C LEU A 310 5.07 9.42 -19.73
N GLU A 311 5.29 8.15 -20.04
CA GLU A 311 6.56 7.65 -20.61
C GLU A 311 6.97 8.44 -21.86
N LEU A 312 6.04 8.69 -22.80
CA LEU A 312 6.37 9.45 -24.01
C LEU A 312 6.39 10.96 -23.78
N ILE A 313 5.49 11.49 -22.93
CA ILE A 313 5.46 12.92 -22.61
C ILE A 313 6.80 13.37 -21.99
N PHE A 314 7.36 12.55 -21.11
CA PHE A 314 8.63 12.81 -20.42
C PHE A 314 9.87 12.30 -21.15
N ASP A 315 9.73 11.66 -22.31
CA ASP A 315 10.86 11.24 -23.15
C ASP A 315 11.39 12.45 -23.94
N GLU A 316 12.38 13.13 -23.37
CA GLU A 316 13.01 14.29 -24.01
C GLU A 316 13.80 13.95 -25.27
N GLN A 317 14.17 12.68 -25.48
CA GLN A 317 14.86 12.24 -26.69
C GLN A 317 13.87 12.05 -27.84
N LYS A 318 12.73 11.41 -27.57
CA LYS A 318 11.67 11.20 -28.57
C LYS A 318 10.81 12.43 -28.81
N TRP A 319 10.57 13.23 -27.78
CA TRP A 319 9.77 14.46 -27.85
C TRP A 319 10.55 15.68 -27.30
N PRO A 320 11.64 16.10 -27.99
CA PRO A 320 12.50 17.19 -27.53
C PRO A 320 11.80 18.55 -27.56
N TYR A 321 12.33 19.49 -26.79
CA TYR A 321 11.92 20.90 -26.81
C TYR A 321 12.97 21.75 -27.56
N PRO A 322 12.57 22.78 -28.33
CA PRO A 322 11.18 23.15 -28.63
C PRO A 322 10.51 22.21 -29.64
N TYR A 323 11.27 21.63 -30.57
CA TYR A 323 10.78 20.71 -31.61
C TYR A 323 11.86 19.71 -32.02
N GLY A 324 11.46 18.52 -32.45
CA GLY A 324 12.32 17.51 -33.10
C GLY A 324 11.92 17.26 -34.56
N PRO A 325 12.71 16.48 -35.32
CA PRO A 325 12.46 16.23 -36.75
C PRO A 325 11.09 15.59 -37.03
N ASN A 326 10.56 14.76 -36.12
CA ASN A 326 9.27 14.08 -36.26
C ASN A 326 8.20 14.65 -35.30
N ASN A 327 8.28 15.93 -34.93
CA ASN A 327 7.45 16.50 -33.88
C ASN A 327 5.94 16.32 -34.10
N GLY A 328 5.46 16.42 -35.35
CA GLY A 328 4.04 16.23 -35.67
C GLY A 328 3.54 14.81 -35.37
N GLU A 329 4.31 13.79 -35.76
CA GLU A 329 3.98 12.38 -35.53
C GLU A 329 4.02 12.03 -34.04
N VAL A 330 5.07 12.46 -33.34
CA VAL A 330 5.23 12.20 -31.90
C VAL A 330 4.14 12.93 -31.11
N THR A 331 3.79 14.17 -31.47
CA THR A 331 2.69 14.91 -30.83
C THR A 331 1.36 14.19 -31.06
N ALA A 332 1.09 13.69 -32.28
CA ALA A 332 -0.12 12.92 -32.55
C ALA A 332 -0.21 11.63 -31.72
N GLU A 333 0.91 10.94 -31.53
CA GLU A 333 0.98 9.75 -30.67
C GLU A 333 0.79 10.11 -29.18
N VAL A 334 1.39 11.21 -28.69
CA VAL A 334 1.14 11.72 -27.34
C VAL A 334 -0.35 11.99 -27.12
N LEU A 335 -1.00 12.72 -28.03
CA LEU A 335 -2.42 13.03 -27.94
C LEU A 335 -3.28 11.76 -27.97
N LYS A 336 -2.93 10.77 -28.78
CA LYS A 336 -3.61 9.47 -28.82
C LYS A 336 -3.51 8.73 -27.48
N ARG A 337 -2.32 8.70 -26.85
CA ARG A 337 -2.14 8.09 -25.52
C ARG A 337 -2.91 8.84 -24.44
N VAL A 338 -2.93 10.17 -24.49
CA VAL A 338 -3.73 11.00 -23.58
C VAL A 338 -5.23 10.74 -23.78
N GLU A 339 -5.70 10.59 -25.01
CA GLU A 339 -7.11 10.27 -25.28
C GLU A 339 -7.48 8.89 -24.77
N ALA A 340 -6.59 7.91 -24.83
CA ALA A 340 -6.80 6.61 -24.21
C ALA A 340 -6.95 6.70 -22.68
N VAL A 341 -6.24 7.62 -22.01
CA VAL A 341 -6.47 7.91 -20.57
C VAL A 341 -7.84 8.57 -20.39
N ARG A 342 -8.16 9.57 -21.23
CA ARG A 342 -9.42 10.32 -21.17
C ARG A 342 -10.63 9.42 -21.36
N GLU A 343 -10.57 8.44 -22.26
CA GLU A 343 -11.64 7.48 -22.53
C GLU A 343 -12.12 6.79 -21.24
N ILE A 344 -11.19 6.36 -20.39
CA ILE A 344 -11.54 5.72 -19.11
C ILE A 344 -11.98 6.78 -18.08
N TRP A 345 -11.32 7.94 -18.06
CA TRP A 345 -11.57 8.99 -17.07
C TRP A 345 -12.91 9.71 -17.24
N GLU A 346 -13.30 10.00 -18.48
CA GLU A 346 -14.53 10.72 -18.85
C GLU A 346 -15.73 9.79 -19.11
N ASN A 347 -15.50 8.48 -19.25
CA ASN A 347 -16.55 7.45 -19.27
C ASN A 347 -16.57 6.64 -17.97
N PRO A 348 -16.91 7.26 -16.83
CA PRO A 348 -17.00 6.55 -15.58
C PRO A 348 -18.14 5.53 -15.69
N ALA A 349 -17.82 4.24 -15.75
CA ALA A 349 -18.76 3.24 -15.30
C ALA A 349 -19.24 3.67 -13.89
N SER A 350 -20.50 4.08 -13.78
CA SER A 350 -21.05 4.66 -12.56
C SER A 350 -21.90 3.63 -11.86
N TYR A 351 -21.49 3.21 -10.66
CA TYR A 351 -22.25 2.28 -9.84
C TYR A 351 -23.06 3.09 -8.82
N LYS A 352 -24.39 2.98 -8.89
CA LYS A 352 -25.29 3.65 -7.93
C LYS A 352 -25.30 2.87 -6.62
N GLY A 353 -24.37 3.21 -5.73
CA GLY A 353 -24.46 2.82 -4.33
C GLY A 353 -25.62 3.51 -3.64
N LYS A 354 -26.39 2.75 -2.83
CA LYS A 354 -27.31 3.31 -1.83
C LYS A 354 -26.69 3.06 -0.46
N SER A 355 -26.37 4.13 0.26
CA SER A 355 -25.86 4.08 1.62
C SER A 355 -26.88 3.50 2.61
N SER A 356 -26.41 2.93 3.72
CA SER A 356 -27.23 2.37 4.79
C SER A 356 -26.65 2.70 6.16
N ARG A 357 -27.51 2.75 7.20
CA ARG A 357 -27.15 2.96 8.61
C ARG A 357 -26.02 2.06 9.12
N LYS A 358 -25.84 0.88 8.51
CA LYS A 358 -24.78 -0.07 8.84
C LYS A 358 -23.36 0.44 8.50
N ALA A 359 -23.20 1.46 7.66
CA ALA A 359 -21.87 2.04 7.35
C ALA A 359 -21.32 2.86 8.53
N GLU A 360 -22.21 3.57 9.22
CA GLU A 360 -21.86 4.36 10.41
C GLU A 360 -21.36 3.45 11.54
N ASP A 361 -21.99 2.29 11.74
CA ASP A 361 -21.54 1.28 12.73
C ASP A 361 -20.08 0.82 12.46
N TRP A 362 -19.66 0.74 11.20
CA TRP A 362 -18.27 0.40 10.85
C TRP A 362 -17.31 1.56 11.09
N PHE A 363 -17.74 2.81 10.84
CA PHE A 363 -16.91 3.99 11.10
C PHE A 363 -16.64 4.14 12.61
N GLU A 364 -17.64 3.87 13.44
CA GLU A 364 -17.49 3.85 14.90
C GLU A 364 -16.47 2.79 15.34
N LEU A 365 -16.51 1.58 14.76
CA LEU A 365 -15.54 0.54 15.08
C LEU A 365 -14.11 0.91 14.65
N ILE A 366 -13.94 1.51 13.46
CA ILE A 366 -12.63 2.00 12.99
C ILE A 366 -12.09 3.06 13.94
N ARG A 367 -12.93 4.01 14.35
CA ARG A 367 -12.57 5.06 15.29
C ARG A 367 -12.13 4.49 16.64
N LEU A 368 -12.95 3.60 17.19
CA LEU A 368 -12.65 2.92 18.45
C LEU A 368 -11.30 2.21 18.40
N ILE A 369 -11.02 1.47 17.33
CA ILE A 369 -9.75 0.76 17.19
C ILE A 369 -8.57 1.73 17.14
N GLY A 370 -8.68 2.84 16.39
CA GLY A 370 -7.62 3.85 16.34
C GLY A 370 -7.43 4.61 17.66
N GLU A 371 -8.42 4.64 18.55
CA GLU A 371 -8.26 5.14 19.92
C GLU A 371 -7.50 4.16 20.84
N TYR A 372 -7.51 2.85 20.54
CA TYR A 372 -6.79 1.83 21.30
C TYR A 372 -5.37 1.58 20.80
N LEU A 373 -5.12 1.66 19.48
CA LEU A 373 -3.80 1.38 18.91
C LEU A 373 -2.64 2.14 19.61
N PRO A 374 -2.73 3.47 19.86
CA PRO A 374 -1.68 4.21 20.57
C PRO A 374 -1.50 3.80 22.04
N LYS A 375 -2.49 3.15 22.66
CA LYS A 375 -2.37 2.66 24.06
C LYS A 375 -1.47 1.42 24.14
N PHE A 376 -1.49 0.58 23.10
CA PHE A 376 -0.69 -0.64 23.03
C PHE A 376 0.67 -0.42 22.35
N ASP A 377 0.76 0.57 21.47
CA ASP A 377 2.00 0.95 20.77
C ASP A 377 2.17 2.49 20.76
N PRO A 378 2.55 3.10 21.90
CA PRO A 378 2.68 4.55 22.01
C PRO A 378 3.82 5.15 21.17
N ALA A 379 4.82 4.33 20.80
CA ALA A 379 5.94 4.74 19.99
C ALA A 379 5.66 4.64 18.47
N GLY A 380 4.60 3.93 18.07
CA GLY A 380 4.27 3.70 16.66
C GLY A 380 5.24 2.73 15.99
N GLU A 381 5.79 1.77 16.72
CA GLU A 381 6.73 0.78 16.20
C GLU A 381 6.04 -0.31 15.37
N TRP A 382 4.76 -0.58 15.65
CA TRP A 382 4.00 -1.70 15.09
C TRP A 382 2.76 -1.26 14.31
N HIS A 383 2.34 0.01 14.40
CA HIS A 383 1.19 0.52 13.66
C HIS A 383 1.42 1.91 13.05
N ASP A 384 0.82 2.13 11.87
CA ASP A 384 0.73 3.44 11.25
C ASP A 384 -0.55 4.19 11.70
N ASN A 385 -0.41 5.47 12.05
CA ASN A 385 -1.54 6.33 12.43
C ASN A 385 -2.28 6.87 11.19
N GLU A 386 -2.89 5.96 10.41
CA GLU A 386 -3.65 6.31 9.20
C GLU A 386 -5.18 6.35 9.40
N MET A 387 -5.66 6.20 10.65
CA MET A 387 -7.10 6.10 10.94
C MET A 387 -7.88 7.27 10.32
N GLU A 388 -7.38 8.50 10.52
CA GLU A 388 -8.04 9.70 10.02
C GLU A 388 -8.13 9.70 8.49
N LYS A 389 -7.09 9.18 7.80
CA LYS A 389 -7.08 9.08 6.33
C LYS A 389 -8.16 8.10 5.84
N ASP A 390 -8.31 6.95 6.49
CA ASP A 390 -9.35 5.99 6.11
C ASP A 390 -10.75 6.56 6.34
N LEU A 391 -10.98 7.24 7.47
CA LEU A 391 -12.26 7.90 7.74
C LEU A 391 -12.53 9.03 6.74
N GLU A 392 -11.52 9.83 6.39
CA GLU A 392 -11.63 10.85 5.34
C GLU A 392 -12.00 10.25 3.99
N TYR A 393 -11.34 9.15 3.58
CA TYR A 393 -11.67 8.44 2.35
C TYR A 393 -13.11 7.89 2.38
N LEU A 394 -13.47 7.18 3.45
CA LEU A 394 -14.80 6.60 3.61
C LEU A 394 -15.89 7.68 3.61
N ASN A 395 -15.66 8.83 4.25
CA ASN A 395 -16.54 9.99 4.18
C ASN A 395 -16.63 10.57 2.75
N SER A 396 -15.51 10.59 2.02
CA SER A 396 -15.47 11.11 0.66
C SER A 396 -16.36 10.31 -0.30
N ILE A 397 -16.52 9.00 -0.07
CA ILE A 397 -17.34 8.08 -0.87
C ILE A 397 -18.73 7.83 -0.28
N SER A 398 -18.95 8.12 1.01
CA SER A 398 -20.24 7.92 1.68
C SER A 398 -21.34 8.73 1.00
N ASN A 399 -22.51 8.11 0.79
CA ASN A 399 -23.68 8.70 0.12
C ASN A 399 -23.44 9.19 -1.32
N LYS A 400 -22.35 8.77 -1.98
CA LYS A 400 -22.06 9.12 -3.38
C LYS A 400 -22.03 7.88 -4.28
N SER A 401 -22.30 8.06 -5.56
CA SER A 401 -22.06 7.02 -6.57
C SER A 401 -20.55 6.79 -6.73
N LEU A 402 -20.13 5.55 -6.60
CA LEU A 402 -18.74 5.15 -6.84
C LEU A 402 -18.45 5.11 -8.35
N ASN A 403 -17.31 5.65 -8.75
CA ASN A 403 -16.83 5.72 -10.12
C ASN A 403 -15.29 5.79 -10.15
N ILE A 404 -14.71 5.83 -11.36
CA ILE A 404 -13.25 5.80 -11.54
C ILE A 404 -12.49 6.96 -10.86
N GLN A 405 -13.16 8.09 -10.64
CA GLN A 405 -12.53 9.31 -10.09
C GLN A 405 -12.48 9.30 -8.56
N ASN A 406 -13.38 8.57 -7.89
CA ASN A 406 -13.47 8.52 -6.42
C ASN A 406 -13.25 7.12 -5.83
N HIS A 407 -12.99 6.10 -6.65
CA HIS A 407 -12.62 4.76 -6.23
C HIS A 407 -11.10 4.64 -6.00
N ALA A 408 -10.66 4.03 -4.91
CA ALA A 408 -9.26 3.69 -4.64
C ALA A 408 -9.07 2.16 -4.59
N ILE A 409 -7.96 1.67 -5.14
CA ILE A 409 -7.60 0.24 -5.11
C ILE A 409 -6.49 -0.08 -4.09
N ASP A 410 -5.85 0.95 -3.53
CA ASP A 410 -4.78 0.85 -2.54
C ASP A 410 -4.67 2.16 -1.71
N GLY A 411 -3.76 2.17 -0.72
CA GLY A 411 -3.53 3.33 0.15
C GLY A 411 -2.94 4.56 -0.56
N GLN A 412 -2.21 4.37 -1.67
CA GLN A 412 -1.66 5.47 -2.45
C GLN A 412 -2.76 6.22 -3.19
N GLU A 413 -3.68 5.51 -3.83
CA GLU A 413 -4.86 6.10 -4.49
C GLU A 413 -5.79 6.77 -3.47
N LYS A 414 -5.98 6.19 -2.27
CA LYS A 414 -6.71 6.86 -1.18
C LYS A 414 -6.09 8.21 -0.85
N THR A 415 -4.78 8.23 -0.63
CA THR A 415 -4.02 9.45 -0.32
C THR A 415 -4.13 10.47 -1.44
N PHE A 416 -4.02 10.03 -2.70
CA PHE A 416 -4.16 10.89 -3.86
C PHE A 416 -5.55 11.55 -3.92
N ILE A 417 -6.63 10.77 -3.78
CA ILE A 417 -8.01 11.26 -3.85
C ILE A 417 -8.30 12.26 -2.74
N ILE A 418 -7.87 11.95 -1.50
CA ILE A 418 -8.01 12.85 -0.35
C ILE A 418 -7.30 14.18 -0.60
N ASN A 419 -6.01 14.12 -0.98
CA ASN A 419 -5.20 15.33 -1.17
C ASN A 419 -5.70 16.16 -2.35
N ALA A 420 -6.08 15.52 -3.45
CA ALA A 420 -6.67 16.20 -4.59
C ALA A 420 -7.97 16.92 -4.18
N LYS A 421 -8.84 16.25 -3.41
CA LYS A 421 -10.07 16.86 -2.89
C LYS A 421 -9.77 18.06 -1.98
N LYS A 422 -8.84 17.93 -1.02
CA LYS A 422 -8.47 19.02 -0.11
C LYS A 422 -7.99 20.27 -0.86
N ILE A 423 -7.21 20.10 -1.91
CA ILE A 423 -6.70 21.21 -2.73
C ILE A 423 -7.83 21.83 -3.58
N THR A 424 -8.70 21.02 -4.18
CA THR A 424 -9.86 21.52 -4.93
C THR A 424 -10.81 22.30 -4.03
N ASP A 425 -11.17 21.76 -2.87
CA ASP A 425 -12.03 22.43 -1.89
C ASP A 425 -11.40 23.78 -1.46
N TRP A 426 -10.09 23.79 -1.18
CA TRP A 426 -9.37 25.03 -0.85
C TRP A 426 -9.44 26.07 -1.97
N ASN A 427 -9.30 25.66 -3.23
CA ASN A 427 -9.39 26.57 -4.38
C ASN A 427 -10.82 27.14 -4.51
N ASP A 428 -11.84 26.30 -4.40
CA ASP A 428 -13.25 26.71 -4.49
C ASP A 428 -13.62 27.69 -3.37
N GLU A 429 -13.22 27.40 -2.13
CA GLU A 429 -13.41 28.28 -0.98
C GLU A 429 -12.67 29.61 -1.15
N THR A 430 -11.43 29.57 -1.66
CA THR A 430 -10.61 30.76 -1.88
C THR A 430 -11.20 31.65 -2.97
N GLU A 431 -11.61 31.08 -4.10
CA GLU A 431 -12.28 31.82 -5.17
C GLU A 431 -13.58 32.47 -4.66
N ALA A 432 -14.39 31.71 -3.90
CA ALA A 432 -15.63 32.25 -3.33
C ALA A 432 -15.36 33.40 -2.34
N LYS A 433 -14.34 33.26 -1.48
CA LYS A 433 -13.95 34.26 -0.49
C LYS A 433 -13.48 35.57 -1.11
N PHE A 434 -12.70 35.52 -2.19
CA PHE A 434 -12.09 36.68 -2.82
C PHE A 434 -12.82 37.15 -4.09
N LYS A 435 -14.03 36.63 -4.33
CA LYS A 435 -14.83 36.99 -5.49
C LYS A 435 -15.10 38.49 -5.53
N GLY A 436 -14.63 39.15 -6.58
CA GLY A 436 -14.80 40.59 -6.80
C GLY A 436 -13.71 41.46 -6.17
N ASP A 437 -12.73 40.88 -5.49
CA ASP A 437 -11.53 41.61 -5.05
C ASP A 437 -10.62 41.92 -6.25
N ALA A 438 -10.26 43.19 -6.42
CA ALA A 438 -9.39 43.64 -7.51
C ALA A 438 -7.97 43.06 -7.44
N LYS A 439 -7.53 42.60 -6.26
CA LYS A 439 -6.21 41.97 -6.07
C LYS A 439 -6.24 40.45 -6.30
N ALA A 440 -7.42 39.87 -6.48
CA ALA A 440 -7.58 38.44 -6.70
C ALA A 440 -7.49 38.09 -8.20
N PRO A 441 -7.18 36.82 -8.53
CA PRO A 441 -7.23 36.32 -9.89
C PRO A 441 -8.62 36.51 -10.53
N ASP A 442 -8.64 36.89 -11.80
CA ASP A 442 -9.86 37.05 -12.57
C ASP A 442 -10.53 35.70 -12.91
N ALA A 443 -11.78 35.74 -13.37
CA ALA A 443 -12.56 34.52 -13.66
C ALA A 443 -11.89 33.63 -14.73
N GLU A 444 -11.17 34.23 -15.68
CA GLU A 444 -10.42 33.53 -16.71
C GLU A 444 -9.22 32.78 -16.11
N ALA A 445 -8.52 33.37 -15.14
CA ALA A 445 -7.42 32.74 -14.43
C ALA A 445 -7.87 31.55 -13.56
N TRP A 446 -9.01 31.67 -12.87
CA TRP A 446 -9.61 30.56 -12.12
C TRP A 446 -10.06 29.42 -13.05
N GLU A 447 -10.69 29.75 -14.17
CA GLU A 447 -11.08 28.73 -15.16
C GLU A 447 -9.85 27.99 -15.71
N GLN A 448 -8.77 28.69 -16.00
CA GLN A 448 -7.55 28.06 -16.47
C GLN A 448 -6.88 27.17 -15.42
N LEU A 449 -6.95 27.55 -14.13
CA LEU A 449 -6.51 26.68 -13.04
C LEU A 449 -7.34 25.40 -13.00
N ARG A 450 -8.67 25.49 -13.10
CA ARG A 450 -9.56 24.31 -13.11
C ARG A 450 -9.23 23.38 -14.26
N ILE A 451 -9.15 23.90 -15.49
CA ILE A 451 -8.80 23.10 -16.67
C ILE A 451 -7.45 22.40 -16.48
N THR A 452 -6.46 23.12 -15.97
CA THR A 452 -5.12 22.56 -15.71
C THR A 452 -5.15 21.48 -14.61
N ASN A 453 -5.89 21.70 -13.53
CA ASN A 453 -6.03 20.76 -12.43
C ASN A 453 -6.82 19.51 -12.83
N ASP A 454 -7.90 19.66 -13.59
CA ASP A 454 -8.67 18.53 -14.12
C ASP A 454 -7.80 17.65 -15.02
N TYR A 455 -6.99 18.27 -15.87
CA TYR A 455 -6.02 17.56 -16.70
C TYR A 455 -4.95 16.84 -15.87
N ARG A 456 -4.39 17.51 -14.86
CA ARG A 456 -3.41 16.92 -13.92
C ARG A 456 -4.00 15.71 -13.21
N VAL A 457 -5.20 15.82 -12.64
CA VAL A 457 -5.86 14.72 -11.92
C VAL A 457 -6.16 13.56 -12.86
N MET A 458 -6.65 13.82 -14.09
CA MET A 458 -6.83 12.79 -15.12
C MET A 458 -5.52 12.01 -15.37
N MET A 459 -4.38 12.71 -15.42
CA MET A 459 -3.05 12.14 -15.66
C MET A 459 -2.37 11.59 -14.39
N GLY A 460 -3.05 11.56 -13.24
CA GLY A 460 -2.46 11.06 -11.98
C GLY A 460 -1.42 12.00 -11.37
N ARG A 461 -1.67 13.31 -11.47
CA ARG A 461 -0.90 14.38 -10.81
C ARG A 461 -1.81 15.15 -9.87
N LEU A 462 -1.29 15.51 -8.70
CA LEU A 462 -2.06 16.30 -7.75
C LEU A 462 -2.41 17.67 -8.36
N PRO A 463 -3.61 18.20 -8.09
CA PRO A 463 -3.96 19.56 -8.48
C PRO A 463 -3.08 20.56 -7.73
N MET A 464 -3.01 21.79 -8.23
CA MET A 464 -2.25 22.89 -7.63
C MET A 464 -3.20 23.88 -6.97
N LYS A 465 -2.72 24.52 -5.89
CA LYS A 465 -3.41 25.66 -5.28
C LYS A 465 -3.16 26.93 -6.10
N MET A 466 -4.17 27.80 -6.23
CA MET A 466 -3.98 29.15 -6.78
C MET A 466 -3.01 29.94 -5.90
N ASN A 467 -2.06 30.64 -6.50
CA ASN A 467 -1.17 31.58 -5.82
C ASN A 467 -1.23 32.96 -6.49
N PHE A 468 -1.61 33.98 -5.70
CA PHE A 468 -1.90 35.32 -6.18
C PHE A 468 -0.62 36.05 -6.63
N LYS A 469 0.53 35.76 -6.00
CA LYS A 469 1.83 36.31 -6.40
C LYS A 469 2.20 35.81 -7.80
N LEU A 470 2.07 34.50 -8.03
CA LEU A 470 2.29 33.90 -9.34
C LEU A 470 1.28 34.40 -10.40
N PHE A 471 0.03 34.65 -10.00
CA PHE A 471 -0.99 35.25 -10.89
C PHE A 471 -0.55 36.62 -11.37
N TRP A 472 -0.13 37.50 -10.46
CA TRP A 472 0.31 38.85 -10.80
C TRP A 472 1.59 38.84 -11.62
N ALA A 473 2.55 37.97 -11.30
CA ALA A 473 3.77 37.81 -12.10
C ALA A 473 3.43 37.41 -13.55
N ALA A 474 2.52 36.46 -13.73
CA ALA A 474 2.08 36.01 -15.05
C ALA A 474 1.28 37.09 -15.80
N LYS A 475 0.37 37.79 -15.12
CA LYS A 475 -0.45 38.88 -15.69
C LYS A 475 0.43 40.04 -16.16
N HIS A 476 1.35 40.48 -15.32
CA HIS A 476 2.30 41.55 -15.63
C HIS A 476 3.25 41.16 -16.76
N HIS A 477 3.69 39.91 -16.83
CA HIS A 477 4.52 39.43 -17.94
C HIS A 477 3.78 39.43 -19.27
N SER A 478 2.55 38.92 -19.30
CA SER A 478 1.68 39.01 -20.49
C SER A 478 1.47 40.47 -20.91
N GLN A 479 1.25 41.38 -19.95
CA GLN A 479 1.09 42.81 -20.21
C GLN A 479 2.36 43.43 -20.81
N TRP A 480 3.53 43.16 -20.22
CA TRP A 480 4.80 43.63 -20.73
C TRP A 480 5.08 43.09 -22.13
N CYS A 481 4.79 41.82 -22.39
CA CYS A 481 4.96 41.24 -23.72
C CYS A 481 4.12 41.98 -24.78
N VAL A 482 2.85 42.29 -24.46
CA VAL A 482 1.96 43.04 -25.35
C VAL A 482 2.39 44.50 -25.53
N GLN A 483 2.71 45.19 -24.44
CA GLN A 483 2.88 46.64 -24.43
C GLN A 483 4.32 47.10 -24.69
N SER A 484 5.30 46.26 -24.39
CA SER A 484 6.72 46.65 -24.35
C SER A 484 7.62 45.71 -25.14
N ASN A 485 7.18 44.48 -25.48
CA ASN A 485 7.91 43.53 -26.32
C ASN A 485 7.29 43.36 -27.72
N GLY A 486 6.63 44.40 -28.23
CA GLY A 486 6.05 44.39 -29.58
C GLY A 486 4.97 43.31 -29.80
N GLY A 487 4.33 42.83 -28.74
CA GLY A 487 3.34 41.75 -28.84
C GLY A 487 3.92 40.36 -29.07
N GLN A 488 5.20 40.13 -28.78
CA GLN A 488 5.85 38.82 -28.93
C GLN A 488 6.02 38.10 -27.59
N ILE A 489 5.95 36.76 -27.62
CA ILE A 489 6.19 35.92 -26.44
C ILE A 489 7.69 35.68 -26.21
N THR A 490 8.10 35.68 -24.96
CA THR A 490 9.47 35.38 -24.52
C THR A 490 9.43 34.97 -23.05
N HIS A 491 10.32 34.08 -22.62
CA HIS A 491 10.48 33.76 -21.20
C HIS A 491 11.33 34.81 -20.47
N ASP A 492 12.27 35.42 -21.18
CA ASP A 492 13.14 36.46 -20.68
C ASP A 492 12.54 37.83 -20.98
N SER A 493 12.69 38.75 -20.04
CA SER A 493 12.27 40.14 -20.13
C SER A 493 13.44 41.09 -19.84
N PRO A 494 14.51 41.12 -20.65
CA PRO A 494 15.69 41.95 -20.38
C PRO A 494 15.31 43.43 -20.23
N GLY A 495 15.66 44.05 -19.10
CA GLY A 495 15.27 45.42 -18.78
C GLY A 495 13.79 45.57 -18.40
N GLY A 496 13.09 44.47 -18.17
CA GLY A 496 11.70 44.44 -17.74
C GLY A 496 11.54 45.05 -16.34
N PRO A 497 10.43 45.79 -16.09
CA PRO A 497 10.26 46.59 -14.87
C PRO A 497 10.16 45.76 -13.58
N ARG A 498 9.95 44.44 -13.70
CA ARG A 498 9.71 43.52 -12.58
C ARG A 498 10.69 42.35 -12.55
N GLY A 499 11.77 42.40 -13.33
CA GLY A 499 12.77 41.32 -13.42
C GLY A 499 13.06 40.90 -14.86
N ASN A 500 14.23 40.28 -15.06
CA ASN A 500 14.74 39.90 -16.38
C ASN A 500 14.36 38.49 -16.83
N ASN A 501 13.90 37.66 -15.91
CA ASN A 501 13.58 36.25 -16.14
C ASN A 501 12.44 35.80 -15.20
N VAL A 502 11.93 34.58 -15.41
CA VAL A 502 10.79 34.05 -14.64
C VAL A 502 11.03 34.07 -13.12
N PRO A 503 12.17 33.57 -12.59
CA PRO A 503 12.46 33.66 -11.15
C PRO A 503 12.41 35.08 -10.60
N GLU A 504 13.05 36.04 -11.26
CA GLU A 504 13.08 37.44 -10.81
C GLU A 504 11.68 38.06 -10.81
N ARG A 505 10.86 37.80 -11.83
CA ARG A 505 9.48 38.28 -11.90
C ARG A 505 8.61 37.71 -10.78
N CYS A 506 8.75 36.43 -10.47
CA CYS A 506 8.00 35.81 -9.37
C CYS A 506 8.49 36.35 -8.02
N ALA A 507 9.80 36.51 -7.84
CA ALA A 507 10.40 37.05 -6.62
C ALA A 507 9.98 38.51 -6.37
N HIS A 508 9.81 39.30 -7.44
CA HIS A 508 9.29 40.67 -7.36
C HIS A 508 7.90 40.72 -6.73
N GLU A 509 7.03 39.76 -7.07
CA GLU A 509 5.69 39.61 -6.46
C GLU A 509 5.73 38.90 -5.09
N GLY A 510 6.91 38.46 -4.65
CA GLY A 510 7.15 37.85 -3.34
C GLY A 510 7.10 36.32 -3.32
N TYR A 511 7.25 35.65 -4.46
CA TYR A 511 7.32 34.18 -4.56
C TYR A 511 8.71 33.71 -4.97
N THR A 512 9.39 32.96 -4.10
CA THR A 512 10.80 32.55 -4.30
C THR A 512 11.02 31.04 -4.38
N SER A 513 9.95 30.25 -4.34
CA SER A 513 10.03 28.79 -4.16
C SER A 513 9.89 28.02 -5.48
N GLY A 514 10.93 28.12 -6.32
CA GLY A 514 11.03 27.45 -7.63
C GLY A 514 10.03 27.99 -8.67
N THR A 515 10.44 28.12 -9.93
CA THR A 515 9.57 28.70 -10.96
C THR A 515 9.64 27.94 -12.28
N GLY A 516 8.49 27.67 -12.88
CA GLY A 516 8.35 27.25 -14.28
C GLY A 516 7.32 28.14 -14.97
N GLU A 517 7.41 28.26 -16.30
CA GLU A 517 6.50 29.09 -17.08
C GLU A 517 6.03 28.40 -18.34
N ASN A 518 4.74 28.56 -18.66
CA ASN A 518 4.21 28.33 -20.00
C ASN A 518 3.67 29.65 -20.52
N ILE A 519 3.95 29.96 -21.79
CA ILE A 519 3.44 31.17 -22.44
C ILE A 519 2.81 30.80 -23.78
N HIS A 520 1.68 31.41 -24.12
CA HIS A 520 0.95 31.17 -25.35
C HIS A 520 0.41 32.49 -25.90
N MET A 521 0.41 32.61 -27.23
CA MET A 521 -0.13 33.75 -27.93
C MET A 521 -1.06 33.30 -29.05
N ASN A 522 -2.18 34.03 -29.17
CA ASN A 522 -3.08 33.91 -30.30
C ASN A 522 -3.60 35.31 -30.68
N GLY A 523 -3.51 35.66 -31.98
CA GLY A 523 -3.93 36.96 -32.51
C GLY A 523 -5.43 37.28 -32.30
N ALA A 524 -6.27 36.26 -32.07
CA ALA A 524 -7.69 36.44 -31.77
C ALA A 524 -7.99 36.68 -30.27
N GLY A 525 -6.97 36.67 -29.41
CA GLY A 525 -7.14 36.69 -27.95
C GLY A 525 -7.40 35.28 -27.42
N PRO A 526 -6.41 34.61 -26.80
CA PRO A 526 -6.58 33.23 -26.39
C PRO A 526 -7.58 33.11 -25.22
N SER A 527 -8.37 32.06 -25.24
CA SER A 527 -9.16 31.62 -24.08
C SER A 527 -8.32 30.72 -23.16
N ALA A 528 -8.83 30.45 -21.95
CA ALA A 528 -8.26 29.46 -21.05
C ALA A 528 -8.09 28.11 -21.77
N LEU A 529 -9.19 27.54 -22.27
CA LEU A 529 -9.19 26.24 -22.94
C LEU A 529 -8.27 26.20 -24.16
N SER A 530 -8.31 27.20 -25.05
CA SER A 530 -7.45 27.20 -26.24
C SER A 530 -5.96 27.28 -25.90
N SER A 531 -5.58 28.06 -24.87
CA SER A 531 -4.20 28.10 -24.39
C SER A 531 -3.79 26.77 -23.79
N HIS A 532 -4.66 26.15 -22.99
CA HIS A 532 -4.41 24.83 -22.42
C HIS A 532 -4.13 23.80 -23.52
N LEU A 533 -5.01 23.70 -24.51
CA LEU A 533 -4.85 22.76 -25.63
C LEU A 533 -3.57 23.03 -26.42
N ALA A 534 -3.21 24.30 -26.64
CA ALA A 534 -1.95 24.67 -27.31
C ALA A 534 -0.71 24.27 -26.50
N TRP A 535 -0.75 24.36 -25.17
CA TRP A 535 0.36 23.87 -24.33
C TRP A 535 0.49 22.36 -24.35
N LEU A 536 -0.61 21.61 -24.48
CA LEU A 536 -0.58 20.14 -24.57
C LEU A 536 0.03 19.62 -25.88
N THR A 537 0.16 20.45 -26.92
CA THR A 537 0.82 20.07 -28.18
C THR A 537 2.28 20.51 -28.24
N SER A 538 2.80 21.12 -27.18
CA SER A 538 4.18 21.57 -27.06
C SER A 538 4.89 20.78 -25.97
N SER A 539 5.95 20.07 -26.34
CA SER A 539 6.64 19.10 -25.49
C SER A 539 7.05 19.66 -24.12
N GLY A 540 7.74 20.81 -24.11
CA GLY A 540 8.17 21.50 -22.89
C GLY A 540 7.01 22.00 -22.04
N HIS A 541 5.99 22.61 -22.66
CA HIS A 541 4.84 23.13 -21.93
C HIS A 541 3.96 22.02 -21.33
N HIS A 542 3.78 20.93 -22.06
CA HIS A 542 3.04 19.75 -21.62
C HIS A 542 3.74 19.07 -20.44
N ARG A 543 5.07 18.85 -20.53
CA ARG A 543 5.88 18.37 -19.40
C ARG A 543 5.77 19.29 -18.20
N ASN A 544 5.82 20.61 -18.39
CA ASN A 544 5.72 21.57 -17.31
C ASN A 544 4.35 21.48 -16.59
N ILE A 545 3.25 21.35 -17.33
CA ILE A 545 1.90 21.14 -16.76
C ILE A 545 1.82 19.87 -15.91
N LEU A 546 2.50 18.79 -16.30
CA LEU A 546 2.46 17.50 -15.62
C LEU A 546 3.61 17.24 -14.64
N ASN A 547 4.49 18.22 -14.45
CA ASN A 547 5.59 18.10 -13.50
C ASN A 547 5.02 18.00 -12.07
N ASP A 548 5.45 16.95 -11.36
CA ASP A 548 4.94 16.58 -10.04
C ASP A 548 5.47 17.48 -8.92
N ARG A 549 6.60 18.15 -9.14
CA ARG A 549 7.17 19.10 -8.19
C ARG A 549 6.30 20.33 -7.94
N TRP A 550 5.35 20.62 -8.83
CA TRP A 550 4.51 21.82 -8.72
C TRP A 550 3.34 21.60 -7.75
N THR A 551 3.22 22.50 -6.78
CA THR A 551 2.17 22.50 -5.76
C THR A 551 1.26 23.72 -5.86
N VAL A 552 1.74 24.79 -6.50
CA VAL A 552 0.99 26.04 -6.71
C VAL A 552 1.12 26.53 -8.15
N MET A 553 0.14 27.31 -8.57
CA MET A 553 0.08 27.90 -9.89
C MET A 553 -0.56 29.29 -9.81
N GLY A 554 -0.09 30.21 -10.65
CA GLY A 554 -0.80 31.43 -10.96
C GLY A 554 -0.72 31.70 -12.45
N ASN A 555 -1.76 32.28 -13.04
CA ASN A 555 -1.81 32.44 -14.50
C ASN A 555 -2.60 33.67 -14.90
N GLY A 556 -2.18 34.38 -15.93
CA GLY A 556 -2.77 35.66 -16.31
C GLY A 556 -2.71 35.93 -17.80
N LYS A 557 -3.83 36.41 -18.36
CA LYS A 557 -3.95 36.87 -19.73
C LYS A 557 -3.90 38.40 -19.82
N PHE A 558 -3.17 38.93 -20.80
CA PHE A 558 -3.32 40.32 -21.22
C PHE A 558 -3.33 40.39 -22.75
N GLY A 559 -4.38 41.00 -23.32
CA GLY A 559 -4.54 41.07 -24.77
C GLY A 559 -4.46 39.70 -25.45
N THR A 560 -3.49 39.53 -26.34
CA THR A 560 -3.26 38.33 -27.16
C THR A 560 -2.37 37.28 -26.49
N ILE A 561 -1.90 37.51 -25.25
CA ILE A 561 -0.89 36.67 -24.58
C ILE A 561 -1.40 36.14 -23.24
N TRP A 562 -1.18 34.84 -23.00
CA TRP A 562 -1.45 34.15 -21.74
C TRP A 562 -0.16 33.55 -21.18
N THR A 563 0.05 33.73 -19.88
CA THR A 563 1.17 33.15 -19.14
C THR A 563 0.67 32.28 -17.98
N GLN A 564 1.27 31.12 -17.75
CA GLN A 564 1.12 30.29 -16.55
C GLN A 564 2.47 30.23 -15.83
N ASN A 565 2.48 30.53 -14.54
CA ASN A 565 3.63 30.33 -13.66
C ASN A 565 3.33 29.23 -12.64
N PHE A 566 4.32 28.39 -12.39
CA PHE A 566 4.24 27.23 -11.51
C PHE A 566 5.28 27.36 -10.40
N GLY A 567 4.94 26.87 -9.20
CA GLY A 567 5.82 26.90 -8.03
C GLY A 567 5.75 25.63 -7.19
N ASN A 568 6.83 25.33 -6.46
CA ASN A 568 7.00 24.04 -5.77
C ASN A 568 6.70 24.07 -4.26
N ALA A 569 6.34 25.23 -3.72
CA ALA A 569 5.87 25.37 -2.33
C ALA A 569 4.52 26.07 -2.26
N ALA A 570 3.59 25.48 -1.51
CA ALA A 570 2.38 26.15 -1.05
C ALA A 570 2.70 26.93 0.24
N GLU A 571 2.40 28.23 0.26
CA GLU A 571 2.67 29.12 1.39
C GLU A 571 1.40 29.35 2.26
N ASP A 572 0.46 28.39 2.19
CA ASP A 572 -0.85 28.41 2.84
C ASP A 572 -1.59 29.75 2.74
N LYS A 573 -1.69 30.49 3.85
CA LYS A 573 -2.39 31.79 3.89
C LYS A 573 -1.72 32.82 2.98
N GLN A 574 -0.39 32.76 2.83
CA GLN A 574 0.34 33.70 1.99
C GLN A 574 0.13 33.45 0.48
N ASN A 575 -0.46 32.32 0.08
CA ASN A 575 -0.85 32.11 -1.32
C ASN A 575 -1.85 33.16 -1.80
N THR A 576 -2.60 33.78 -0.88
CA THR A 576 -3.59 34.83 -1.19
C THR A 576 -3.06 36.25 -0.94
N GLU A 577 -1.83 36.39 -0.46
CA GLU A 577 -1.18 37.67 -0.24
C GLU A 577 -0.36 38.03 -1.49
N SER A 578 -0.69 39.15 -2.12
CA SER A 578 0.08 39.67 -3.23
C SER A 578 0.28 41.17 -3.10
N ARG A 579 1.41 41.65 -3.63
CA ARG A 579 1.70 43.07 -3.82
C ARG A 579 0.72 43.72 -4.80
N GLY A 580 0.06 42.92 -5.65
CA GLY A 580 -1.23 43.17 -6.30
C GLY A 580 -1.44 44.56 -6.88
N GLY A 581 -1.08 44.73 -8.16
CA GLY A 581 -1.70 45.70 -9.09
C GLY A 581 -1.21 47.16 -9.05
N SER A 582 -0.10 47.48 -8.37
CA SER A 582 0.57 48.80 -8.50
C SER A 582 1.70 48.80 -9.52
#